data_AF-A0A1B1AVI5-F1
#
_entry.id   AF-A0A1B1AVI5-F1
#
_cell.length_a   1.000
_cell.length_b   1.000
_cell.length_c   1.000
_cell.angle_alpha   90.00
_cell.angle_beta   90.00
_cell.angle_gamma   90.00
#
_symmetry.space_group_name_H-M   'P 1'
#
loop_
_entity.id
_entity.type
_entity.pdbx_description
1 polymer ?
#
loop_
_entity_poly.entity_id
_entity_poly.type
_entity_poly.pdbx_seq_one_letter_code
_entity_poly.pdbx_strand_id
1 'polypeptide(L)'
;MAVGESLAKNSQRVDATLRIPLAESLADYAPDTASILARVTSNKTPPGSTDLARATQIARFYNAHERPEVYKRGGANYASVLFDDEKGRRLILVGTSDPVHSERMLGYPILKSEEKANVRSLYTEREPCQEGNMYCDQWLAEHFDKDMDVTHSAKYDQDEMRPDGTELSKYRQDREHRAYVKWLHQQWKDHGVSGGTSNTMINLGQSENKFLP
;
A
#
# COMPACT_ATOMS: atom_id res chain seq x y z
N MET A 1 -2.06 -31.18 -46.28
CA MET A 1 -2.09 -29.76 -46.72
C MET A 1 -3.45 -29.21 -46.28
N ALA A 2 -3.55 -28.71 -45.04
CA ALA A 2 -3.16 -27.37 -44.56
C ALA A 2 -4.27 -26.34 -44.88
N VAL A 3 -5.25 -26.18 -43.98
CA VAL A 3 -5.32 -25.13 -42.93
C VAL A 3 -5.27 -23.74 -43.55
N GLY A 4 -6.44 -23.19 -43.92
CA GLY A 4 -6.51 -21.85 -44.54
C GLY A 4 -7.82 -21.08 -44.36
N GLU A 5 -8.96 -21.69 -44.02
CA GLU A 5 -10.26 -20.98 -44.11
C GLU A 5 -11.25 -21.28 -42.97
N SER A 6 -10.79 -21.40 -41.72
CA SER A 6 -11.71 -21.59 -40.57
C SER A 6 -11.59 -20.55 -39.44
N LEU A 7 -10.91 -19.43 -39.66
CA LEU A 7 -10.74 -18.40 -38.63
C LEU A 7 -11.44 -17.06 -38.90
N ALA A 8 -12.25 -16.95 -39.96
CA ALA A 8 -12.87 -15.68 -40.34
C ALA A 8 -14.38 -15.53 -40.01
N LYS A 9 -15.00 -16.47 -39.30
CA LYS A 9 -16.46 -16.42 -39.05
C LYS A 9 -16.94 -16.65 -37.60
N ASN A 10 -16.07 -16.52 -36.61
CA ASN A 10 -16.47 -16.59 -35.19
C ASN A 10 -16.03 -15.38 -34.35
N SER A 11 -15.89 -14.19 -34.96
CA SER A 11 -15.57 -12.95 -34.23
C SER A 11 -16.80 -12.19 -33.70
N GLN A 12 -18.00 -12.77 -33.76
CA GLN A 12 -19.23 -12.15 -33.23
C GLN A 12 -19.91 -13.06 -32.21
N ARG A 13 -19.36 -13.09 -30.98
CA ARG A 13 -20.04 -13.32 -29.70
C ARG A 13 -18.99 -13.53 -28.61
N VAL A 14 -18.34 -12.45 -28.23
CA VAL A 14 -17.84 -12.31 -26.86
C VAL A 14 -18.47 -11.04 -26.33
N ASP A 15 -19.31 -11.25 -25.33
CA ASP A 15 -20.16 -10.28 -24.67
C ASP A 15 -19.39 -9.01 -24.31
N ALA A 16 -19.85 -7.87 -24.83
CA ALA A 16 -19.30 -6.54 -24.55
C ALA A 16 -19.64 -6.03 -23.13
N THR A 17 -20.19 -6.88 -22.27
CA THR A 17 -20.66 -6.58 -20.91
C THR A 17 -19.60 -6.78 -19.82
N LEU A 18 -18.38 -7.25 -20.14
CA LEU A 18 -17.33 -7.55 -19.17
C LEU A 18 -16.17 -6.53 -19.09
N ARG A 19 -16.37 -5.32 -19.62
CA ARG A 19 -15.44 -4.20 -19.43
C ARG A 19 -16.11 -3.07 -18.68
N ILE A 20 -16.41 -3.31 -17.40
CA ILE A 20 -16.56 -2.21 -16.46
C ILE A 20 -15.14 -1.69 -16.19
N PRO A 21 -14.82 -0.42 -16.48
CA PRO A 21 -13.55 0.14 -16.07
C PRO A 21 -13.51 0.13 -14.55
N LEU A 22 -12.42 -0.41 -13.97
CA LEU A 22 -12.15 -0.45 -12.52
C LEU A 22 -12.32 0.93 -11.84
N ALA A 23 -12.32 2.01 -12.61
CA ALA A 23 -12.57 3.38 -12.17
C ALA A 23 -14.02 3.66 -11.72
N GLU A 24 -15.03 2.98 -12.29
CA GLU A 24 -16.44 3.26 -11.97
C GLU A 24 -16.90 2.57 -10.68
N SER A 25 -16.32 1.44 -10.28
CA SER A 25 -16.65 0.80 -9.00
C SER A 25 -16.01 1.49 -7.77
N LEU A 26 -15.31 2.60 -7.99
CA LEU A 26 -14.65 3.40 -6.95
C LEU A 26 -15.38 4.72 -6.66
N ALA A 27 -16.45 5.04 -7.41
CA ALA A 27 -17.11 6.35 -7.38
C ALA A 27 -18.21 6.50 -6.30
N ASP A 28 -18.67 5.42 -5.68
CA ASP A 28 -19.82 5.46 -4.75
C ASP A 28 -19.46 5.84 -3.30
N TYR A 29 -18.23 6.24 -3.02
CA TYR A 29 -17.83 6.66 -1.67
C TYR A 29 -18.27 8.12 -1.40
N ALA A 30 -19.52 8.28 -0.96
CA ALA A 30 -20.04 9.57 -0.50
C ALA A 30 -19.32 10.00 0.80
N PRO A 31 -18.79 11.24 0.88
CA PRO A 31 -17.91 11.68 1.97
C PRO A 31 -18.61 11.98 3.32
N ASP A 32 -19.94 11.86 3.42
CA ASP A 32 -20.71 12.38 4.57
C ASP A 32 -20.91 11.36 5.73
N THR A 33 -20.40 10.13 5.61
CA THR A 33 -20.44 9.09 6.66
C THR A 33 -19.12 8.90 7.41
N ALA A 34 -18.08 9.67 7.07
CA ALA A 34 -16.69 9.49 7.51
C ALA A 34 -16.41 9.60 9.03
N SER A 35 -17.43 9.90 9.83
CA SER A 35 -17.35 10.11 11.30
C SER A 35 -17.92 8.95 12.13
N ILE A 36 -18.64 7.98 11.53
CA ILE A 36 -19.35 6.91 12.29
C ILE A 36 -18.76 5.51 12.01
N LEU A 37 -17.91 5.37 10.98
CA LEU A 37 -17.34 4.08 10.59
C LEU A 37 -16.14 3.70 11.47
N ALA A 38 -16.06 2.42 11.82
CA ALA A 38 -14.91 1.86 12.51
C ALA A 38 -13.63 2.07 11.69
N ARG A 39 -12.50 2.26 12.39
CA ARG A 39 -11.18 2.46 11.79
C ARG A 39 -10.22 1.44 12.36
N VAL A 40 -9.31 0.91 11.53
CA VAL A 40 -8.17 0.16 12.06
C VAL A 40 -7.23 1.12 12.76
N THR A 41 -6.71 0.72 13.91
CA THR A 41 -5.57 1.40 14.52
C THR A 41 -4.31 0.78 13.95
N SER A 42 -3.38 1.59 13.44
CA SER A 42 -2.09 1.09 12.96
C SER A 42 -0.95 1.44 13.91
N ASN A 43 -0.09 0.48 14.19
CA ASN A 43 1.04 0.63 15.12
C ASN A 43 2.32 0.94 14.35
N LYS A 44 3.01 2.01 14.76
CA LYS A 44 4.28 2.37 14.14
C LYS A 44 5.36 1.35 14.50
N THR A 45 6.18 0.95 13.54
CA THR A 45 7.29 -0.01 13.70
C THR A 45 8.56 0.46 12.97
N PRO A 46 9.77 0.15 13.46
CA PRO A 46 10.99 0.54 12.76
C PRO A 46 11.07 -0.06 11.35
N PRO A 47 11.64 0.65 10.37
CA PRO A 47 11.84 0.14 9.02
C PRO A 47 12.56 -1.21 8.97
N GLY A 48 11.99 -2.16 8.24
CA GLY A 48 12.59 -3.48 8.00
C GLY A 48 12.75 -4.35 9.26
N SER A 49 12.14 -3.98 10.39
CA SER A 49 12.23 -4.71 11.66
C SER A 49 11.34 -5.95 11.74
N THR A 50 10.36 -6.06 10.85
CA THR A 50 9.47 -7.23 10.71
C THR A 50 9.59 -7.84 9.32
N ASP A 51 9.23 -9.11 9.16
CA ASP A 51 9.25 -9.76 7.85
C ASP A 51 8.37 -9.05 6.82
N LEU A 52 7.23 -8.50 7.25
CA LEU A 52 6.33 -7.70 6.42
C LEU A 52 7.00 -6.39 5.96
N ALA A 53 7.54 -5.62 6.92
CA ALA A 53 8.27 -4.40 6.60
C ALA A 53 9.45 -4.68 5.66
N ARG A 54 10.16 -5.78 5.91
CA ARG A 54 11.28 -6.21 5.10
C ARG A 54 10.88 -6.63 3.70
N ALA A 55 9.76 -7.34 3.54
CA ALA A 55 9.26 -7.77 2.24
C ALA A 55 8.90 -6.58 1.35
N THR A 56 8.28 -5.53 1.89
CA THR A 56 7.99 -4.30 1.10
C THR A 56 9.27 -3.62 0.60
N GLN A 57 10.30 -3.52 1.44
CA GLN A 57 11.59 -2.97 1.03
C GLN A 57 12.25 -3.79 -0.07
N ILE A 58 12.23 -5.12 0.05
CA ILE A 58 12.79 -6.00 -0.98
C ILE A 58 12.01 -5.82 -2.29
N ALA A 59 10.68 -5.77 -2.25
CA ALA A 59 9.85 -5.55 -3.44
C ALA A 59 10.13 -4.18 -4.08
N ARG A 60 10.30 -3.14 -3.27
CA ARG A 60 10.64 -1.80 -3.75
C ARG A 60 12.05 -1.78 -4.38
N PHE A 61 13.03 -2.45 -3.76
CA PHE A 61 14.38 -2.60 -4.30
C PHE A 61 14.33 -3.32 -5.65
N TYR A 62 13.63 -4.44 -5.71
CA TYR A 62 13.43 -5.22 -6.93
C TYR A 62 12.80 -4.36 -8.03
N ASN A 63 11.69 -3.67 -7.75
CA ASN A 63 11.06 -2.82 -8.75
C ASN A 63 11.99 -1.68 -9.21
N ALA A 64 12.80 -1.11 -8.33
CA ALA A 64 13.76 -0.07 -8.72
C ALA A 64 14.85 -0.55 -9.69
N HIS A 65 15.22 -1.83 -9.66
CA HIS A 65 16.33 -2.38 -10.46
C HIS A 65 15.85 -3.24 -11.63
N GLU A 66 14.85 -4.10 -11.41
CA GLU A 66 14.40 -5.11 -12.35
C GLU A 66 13.14 -4.68 -13.10
N ARG A 67 12.38 -3.73 -12.55
CA ARG A 67 11.14 -3.22 -13.16
C ARG A 67 11.03 -1.69 -13.13
N PRO A 68 12.01 -0.98 -13.71
CA PRO A 68 12.05 0.49 -13.65
C PRO A 68 10.83 1.16 -14.30
N GLU A 69 10.11 0.47 -15.17
CA GLU A 69 8.88 0.93 -15.82
C GLU A 69 7.68 1.06 -14.88
N VAL A 70 7.62 0.26 -13.80
CA VAL A 70 6.56 0.35 -12.78
C VAL A 70 7.00 1.11 -11.54
N TYR A 71 8.30 1.33 -11.39
CA TYR A 71 8.86 1.96 -10.22
C TYR A 71 8.63 3.49 -10.22
N LYS A 72 7.84 3.97 -9.26
CA LYS A 72 7.61 5.41 -9.05
C LYS A 72 8.51 5.93 -7.93
N ARG A 73 9.63 6.56 -8.32
CA ARG A 73 10.63 7.12 -7.40
C ARG A 73 9.99 8.10 -6.41
N GLY A 74 9.97 7.75 -5.13
CA GLY A 74 9.48 8.60 -4.05
C GLY A 74 7.96 8.82 -3.99
N GLY A 75 7.17 8.14 -4.83
CA GLY A 75 5.73 8.43 -4.96
C GLY A 75 4.77 7.27 -4.73
N ALA A 76 5.16 6.02 -5.01
CA ALA A 76 4.33 4.86 -4.69
C ALA A 76 4.57 4.41 -3.24
N ASN A 77 3.51 4.02 -2.54
CA ASN A 77 3.56 3.30 -1.27
C ASN A 77 3.60 1.80 -1.56
N TYR A 78 4.17 1.02 -0.64
CA TYR A 78 4.08 -0.44 -0.66
C TYR A 78 3.37 -0.91 0.61
N ALA A 79 2.63 -2.01 0.46
CA ALA A 79 1.99 -2.70 1.56
C ALA A 79 2.25 -4.20 1.43
N SER A 80 2.21 -4.91 2.55
CA SER A 80 2.33 -6.36 2.57
C SER A 80 1.36 -6.99 3.55
N VAL A 81 0.90 -8.20 3.24
CA VAL A 81 -0.04 -8.96 4.07
C VAL A 81 0.58 -10.32 4.38
N LEU A 82 0.46 -10.73 5.64
CA LEU A 82 0.69 -12.11 6.05
C LEU A 82 -0.57 -12.92 5.75
N PHE A 83 -0.44 -13.93 4.90
CA PHE A 83 -1.55 -14.71 4.37
C PHE A 83 -1.30 -16.21 4.57
N ASP A 84 -2.27 -16.93 5.13
CA ASP A 84 -2.22 -18.39 5.24
C ASP A 84 -3.10 -19.02 4.16
N ASP A 85 -2.50 -19.68 3.16
CA ASP A 85 -3.26 -20.27 2.07
C ASP A 85 -4.05 -21.53 2.48
N GLU A 86 -4.92 -22.00 1.59
CA GLU A 86 -5.77 -23.19 1.82
C GLU A 86 -4.98 -24.48 2.12
N LYS A 87 -3.67 -24.51 1.79
CA LYS A 87 -2.77 -25.65 2.04
C LYS A 87 -2.01 -25.49 3.36
N GLY A 88 -2.32 -24.46 4.15
CA GLY A 88 -1.66 -24.14 5.41
C GLY A 88 -0.27 -23.52 5.24
N ARG A 89 0.08 -23.02 4.05
CA ARG A 89 1.35 -22.32 3.82
C ARG A 89 1.21 -20.85 4.18
N ARG A 90 2.19 -20.33 4.91
CA ARG A 90 2.30 -18.92 5.24
C ARG A 90 3.08 -18.18 4.15
N LEU A 91 2.46 -17.13 3.60
CA LEU A 91 2.96 -16.32 2.50
C LEU A 91 2.96 -14.85 2.91
N ILE A 92 3.89 -14.08 2.34
CA ILE A 92 3.84 -12.62 2.38
C ILE A 92 3.51 -12.14 0.98
N LEU A 93 2.34 -11.53 0.83
CA LEU A 93 1.91 -10.89 -0.41
C LEU A 93 2.30 -9.42 -0.34
N VAL A 94 2.84 -8.86 -1.42
CA VAL A 94 3.27 -7.46 -1.47
C VAL A 94 2.59 -6.75 -2.64
N GLY A 95 2.02 -5.58 -2.36
CA GLY A 95 1.37 -4.70 -3.34
C GLY A 95 2.01 -3.30 -3.34
N THR A 96 1.93 -2.63 -4.48
CA THR A 96 2.36 -1.23 -4.62
C THR A 96 1.19 -0.38 -5.11
N SER A 97 1.20 0.92 -4.78
CA SER A 97 0.14 1.83 -5.22
C SER A 97 0.15 2.07 -6.73
N ASP A 98 -0.77 1.43 -7.46
CA ASP A 98 -1.08 1.74 -8.87
C ASP A 98 -2.36 1.03 -9.36
N PRO A 99 -3.48 1.71 -9.69
CA PRO A 99 -3.72 3.15 -9.63
C PRO A 99 -4.20 3.65 -8.26
N VAL A 100 -4.63 2.77 -7.37
CA VAL A 100 -5.13 3.11 -6.03
C VAL A 100 -4.06 2.84 -4.94
N HIS A 101 -4.34 3.20 -3.69
CA HIS A 101 -3.41 2.96 -2.57
C HIS A 101 -3.08 1.46 -2.39
N SER A 102 -1.85 1.19 -1.96
CA SER A 102 -1.27 -0.15 -1.82
C SER A 102 -2.12 -1.13 -1.01
N GLU A 103 -2.81 -0.65 0.03
CA GLU A 103 -3.70 -1.42 0.89
C GLU A 103 -4.87 -2.00 0.11
N ARG A 104 -5.48 -1.16 -0.74
CA ARG A 104 -6.59 -1.58 -1.61
C ARG A 104 -6.08 -2.43 -2.77
N MET A 105 -4.94 -2.07 -3.37
CA MET A 105 -4.33 -2.88 -4.44
C MET A 105 -4.06 -4.31 -3.99
N LEU A 106 -3.62 -4.48 -2.75
CA LEU A 106 -3.34 -5.77 -2.16
C LEU A 106 -4.63 -6.48 -1.69
N GLY A 107 -5.57 -5.74 -1.12
CA GLY A 107 -6.78 -6.33 -0.56
C GLY A 107 -7.85 -6.69 -1.59
N TYR A 108 -7.97 -5.99 -2.72
CA TYR A 108 -9.01 -6.29 -3.73
C TYR A 108 -8.95 -7.73 -4.26
N PRO A 109 -7.78 -8.27 -4.67
CA PRO A 109 -7.69 -9.68 -5.08
C PRO A 109 -8.13 -10.65 -3.98
N ILE A 110 -7.75 -10.40 -2.71
CA ILE A 110 -8.10 -11.23 -1.56
C ILE A 110 -9.61 -11.20 -1.29
N LEU A 111 -10.24 -10.03 -1.41
CA LEU A 111 -11.69 -9.89 -1.25
C LEU A 111 -12.43 -10.58 -2.39
N LYS A 112 -11.93 -10.48 -3.62
CA LYS A 112 -12.53 -11.11 -4.79
C LYS A 112 -12.41 -12.63 -4.78
N SER A 113 -11.36 -13.17 -4.17
CA SER A 113 -11.22 -14.62 -3.95
C SER A 113 -11.97 -15.12 -2.72
N GLU A 114 -12.63 -14.23 -1.95
CA GLU A 114 -13.33 -14.55 -0.70
C GLU A 114 -12.40 -15.09 0.41
N GLU A 115 -11.09 -14.84 0.31
CA GLU A 115 -10.06 -15.39 1.22
C GLU A 115 -9.69 -14.42 2.36
N LYS A 116 -10.55 -13.45 2.68
CA LYS A 116 -10.23 -12.45 3.73
C LYS A 116 -9.92 -13.06 5.11
N ALA A 117 -10.50 -14.21 5.43
CA ALA A 117 -10.25 -14.93 6.69
C ALA A 117 -8.83 -15.51 6.82
N ASN A 118 -8.08 -15.53 5.71
CA ASN A 118 -6.71 -16.01 5.63
C ASN A 118 -5.68 -14.90 5.88
N VAL A 119 -6.12 -13.64 5.96
CA VAL A 119 -5.27 -12.50 6.34
C VAL A 119 -5.00 -12.54 7.85
N ARG A 120 -3.74 -12.39 8.23
CA ARG A 120 -3.30 -12.42 9.64
C ARG A 120 -2.86 -11.05 10.15
N SER A 121 -2.11 -10.32 9.32
CA SER A 121 -1.65 -8.98 9.63
C SER A 121 -1.27 -8.24 8.36
N LEU A 122 -1.22 -6.92 8.45
CA LEU A 122 -0.91 -6.02 7.35
C LEU A 122 0.17 -5.01 7.75
N TYR A 123 1.07 -4.72 6.85
CA TYR A 123 2.05 -3.65 6.97
C TYR A 123 1.91 -2.68 5.81
N THR A 124 2.12 -1.40 6.07
CA THR A 124 2.21 -0.33 5.06
C THR A 124 3.48 0.48 5.28
N GLU A 125 4.16 0.91 4.21
CA GLU A 125 5.35 1.75 4.40
C GLU A 125 4.98 3.10 5.04
N ARG A 126 3.84 3.67 4.64
CA ARG A 126 3.21 4.85 5.23
C ARG A 126 1.86 4.50 5.84
N GLU A 127 1.57 5.10 6.99
CA GLU A 127 0.31 5.01 7.72
C GLU A 127 -0.92 5.07 6.78
N PRO A 128 -1.91 4.15 6.95
CA PRO A 128 -3.13 4.17 6.15
C PRO A 128 -3.82 5.53 6.24
N CYS A 129 -4.18 6.11 5.10
CA CYS A 129 -4.77 7.45 5.07
C CYS A 129 -6.13 7.49 5.82
N GLN A 130 -6.28 8.49 6.69
CA GLN A 130 -7.46 8.78 7.49
C GLN A 130 -8.40 9.78 6.80
N GLU A 131 -7.88 10.51 5.82
CA GLU A 131 -8.60 11.54 5.07
C GLU A 131 -8.41 11.42 3.55
N GLY A 132 -9.39 11.93 2.80
CA GLY A 132 -9.41 11.93 1.34
C GLY A 132 -10.25 10.81 0.75
N ASN A 133 -10.35 10.73 -0.58
CA ASN A 133 -11.26 9.83 -1.31
C ASN A 133 -11.05 8.31 -1.08
N MET A 134 -10.05 7.90 -0.32
CA MET A 134 -9.63 6.50 -0.19
C MET A 134 -9.75 5.91 1.22
N TYR A 135 -9.85 6.71 2.29
CA TYR A 135 -10.07 6.30 3.70
C TYR A 135 -9.59 4.87 4.00
N CYS A 136 -8.28 4.63 3.90
CA CYS A 136 -7.72 3.27 3.92
C CYS A 136 -7.88 2.63 5.30
N ASP A 137 -7.85 3.42 6.37
CA ASP A 137 -8.15 2.98 7.73
C ASP A 137 -9.59 2.43 7.88
N GLN A 138 -10.57 3.13 7.33
CA GLN A 138 -11.98 2.71 7.34
C GLN A 138 -12.22 1.53 6.41
N TRP A 139 -11.61 1.56 5.21
CA TRP A 139 -11.74 0.49 4.22
C TRP A 139 -11.19 -0.83 4.76
N LEU A 140 -10.05 -0.81 5.45
CA LEU A 140 -9.49 -2.00 6.09
C LEU A 140 -10.41 -2.53 7.19
N ALA A 141 -10.99 -1.65 8.01
CA ALA A 141 -11.91 -2.04 9.08
C ALA A 141 -13.21 -2.64 8.53
N GLU A 142 -13.75 -2.08 7.46
CA GLU A 142 -14.97 -2.54 6.81
C GLU A 142 -14.81 -3.92 6.18
N HIS A 143 -13.69 -4.17 5.52
CA HIS A 143 -13.54 -5.36 4.67
C HIS A 143 -12.79 -6.53 5.32
N PHE A 144 -11.87 -6.27 6.25
CA PHE A 144 -11.08 -7.30 6.91
C PHE A 144 -11.53 -7.48 8.37
N ASP A 145 -11.09 -6.58 9.24
CA ASP A 145 -11.48 -6.51 10.65
C ASP A 145 -10.99 -5.17 11.21
N LYS A 146 -11.77 -4.51 12.06
CA LYS A 146 -11.35 -3.29 12.77
C LYS A 146 -10.19 -3.56 13.75
N ASP A 147 -10.10 -4.79 14.26
CA ASP A 147 -9.08 -5.23 15.23
C ASP A 147 -7.90 -5.93 14.55
N MET A 148 -7.81 -5.89 13.21
CA MET A 148 -6.69 -6.45 12.46
C MET A 148 -5.37 -5.82 12.90
N ASP A 149 -4.33 -6.64 13.05
CA ASP A 149 -2.97 -6.15 13.32
C ASP A 149 -2.42 -5.43 12.09
N VAL A 150 -2.41 -4.09 12.16
CA VAL A 150 -1.88 -3.20 11.13
C VAL A 150 -0.65 -2.47 11.66
N THR A 151 0.43 -2.48 10.89
CA THR A 151 1.65 -1.75 11.23
C THR A 151 2.10 -0.80 10.11
N HIS A 152 2.86 0.23 10.46
CA HIS A 152 3.46 1.15 9.49
C HIS A 152 4.83 1.68 9.91
N SER A 153 5.66 2.16 8.97
CA SER A 153 6.96 2.74 9.34
C SER A 153 7.00 4.26 9.33
N ALA A 154 6.37 4.89 8.35
CA ALA A 154 6.27 6.34 8.25
C ALA A 154 4.86 6.82 8.62
N LYS A 155 4.77 7.83 9.49
CA LYS A 155 3.52 8.48 9.83
C LYS A 155 2.97 9.26 8.63
N TYR A 156 1.64 9.39 8.56
CA TYR A 156 1.00 10.29 7.62
C TYR A 156 0.30 11.41 8.39
N ASP A 157 0.87 12.62 8.38
CA ASP A 157 0.40 13.70 9.24
C ASP A 157 -0.81 14.45 8.64
N GLN A 158 -1.84 13.72 8.21
CA GLN A 158 -3.04 14.28 7.58
C GLN A 158 -3.84 15.15 8.57
N ASP A 159 -3.95 14.69 9.81
CA ASP A 159 -4.70 15.38 10.88
C ASP A 159 -3.88 16.52 11.55
N GLU A 160 -2.62 16.73 11.14
CA GLU A 160 -1.77 17.74 11.75
C GLU A 160 -2.05 19.13 11.14
N MET A 161 -2.33 20.08 12.03
CA MET A 161 -2.54 21.49 11.67
C MET A 161 -1.28 22.33 11.95
N ARG A 162 -1.10 23.38 11.17
CA ARG A 162 -0.11 24.42 11.47
C ARG A 162 -0.51 25.22 12.72
N PRO A 163 0.43 25.94 13.35
CA PRO A 163 0.12 26.83 14.47
C PRO A 163 -0.93 27.91 14.17
N ASP A 164 -1.09 28.28 12.90
CA ASP A 164 -2.10 29.23 12.43
C ASP A 164 -3.48 28.59 12.15
N GLY A 165 -3.64 27.30 12.45
CA GLY A 165 -4.87 26.54 12.24
C GLY A 165 -5.10 26.07 10.79
N THR A 166 -4.17 26.31 9.87
CA THR A 166 -4.28 25.83 8.49
C THR A 166 -3.72 24.41 8.32
N GLU A 167 -4.28 23.67 7.38
CA GLU A 167 -3.79 22.33 7.03
C GLU A 167 -2.35 22.34 6.53
N LEU A 168 -1.62 21.27 6.84
CA LEU A 168 -0.34 21.00 6.19
C LEU A 168 -0.53 20.76 4.69
N SER A 169 0.44 21.19 3.88
CA SER A 169 0.43 20.80 2.46
C SER A 169 0.66 19.29 2.36
N LYS A 170 0.15 18.64 1.29
CA LYS A 170 0.41 17.21 1.03
C LYS A 170 1.89 16.83 1.13
N TYR A 171 2.77 17.73 0.67
CA TYR A 171 4.20 17.58 0.83
C TYR A 171 4.62 17.56 2.32
N ARG A 172 4.08 18.41 3.19
CA ARG A 172 4.42 18.31 4.62
C ARG A 172 3.81 17.08 5.30
N GLN A 173 2.59 16.71 4.94
CA GLN A 173 1.93 15.50 5.47
C GLN A 173 2.75 14.23 5.17
N ASP A 174 3.37 14.13 3.98
CA ASP A 174 4.15 12.96 3.53
C ASP A 174 5.64 12.99 3.94
N ARG A 175 6.04 13.84 4.89
CA ARG A 175 7.47 14.10 5.19
C ARG A 175 8.24 12.86 5.65
N GLU A 176 7.64 12.07 6.54
CA GLU A 176 8.31 10.86 7.06
C GLU A 176 8.49 9.81 5.99
N HIS A 177 7.48 9.61 5.13
CA HIS A 177 7.56 8.62 4.06
C HIS A 177 8.62 9.01 3.03
N ARG A 178 8.74 10.29 2.68
CA ARG A 178 9.86 10.74 1.83
C ARG A 178 11.22 10.53 2.47
N ALA A 179 11.36 10.84 3.76
CA ALA A 179 12.61 10.64 4.48
C ALA A 179 12.96 9.15 4.55
N TYR A 180 11.97 8.29 4.81
CA TYR A 180 12.09 6.84 4.77
C TYR A 180 12.57 6.36 3.40
N VAL A 181 11.92 6.73 2.30
CA VAL A 181 12.32 6.29 0.96
C VAL A 181 13.72 6.78 0.61
N LYS A 182 14.06 8.02 0.98
CA LYS A 182 15.41 8.56 0.79
C LYS A 182 16.46 7.78 1.59
N TRP A 183 16.20 7.51 2.86
CA TRP A 183 17.07 6.70 3.72
C TRP A 183 17.23 5.29 3.15
N LEU A 184 16.13 4.65 2.76
CA LEU A 184 16.13 3.30 2.22
C LEU A 184 16.95 3.19 0.93
N HIS A 185 16.86 4.18 0.03
CA HIS A 185 17.72 4.22 -1.15
C HIS A 185 19.20 4.33 -0.81
N GLN A 186 19.54 5.11 0.22
CA GLN A 186 20.92 5.20 0.68
C GLN A 186 21.38 3.85 1.25
N GLN A 187 20.54 3.19 2.06
CA GLN A 187 20.82 1.85 2.57
C GLN A 187 21.05 0.82 1.45
N TRP A 188 20.26 0.86 0.38
CA TRP A 188 20.47 -0.02 -0.77
C TRP A 188 21.73 0.28 -1.56
N LYS A 189 22.10 1.57 -1.66
CA LYS A 189 23.34 1.96 -2.31
C LYS A 189 24.56 1.44 -1.53
N ASP A 190 24.51 1.52 -0.20
CA ASP A 190 25.64 1.19 0.66
C ASP A 190 25.73 -0.32 0.97
N HIS A 191 24.58 -1.01 1.01
CA HIS A 191 24.46 -2.38 1.51
C HIS A 191 23.67 -3.31 0.59
N GLY A 192 23.29 -2.87 -0.60
CA GLY A 192 22.47 -3.67 -1.53
C GLY A 192 21.14 -4.09 -0.93
N VAL A 193 20.66 -5.27 -1.33
CA VAL A 193 19.41 -5.83 -0.81
C VAL A 193 19.43 -5.99 0.71
N SER A 194 20.59 -6.24 1.34
CA SER A 194 20.73 -6.40 2.80
C SER A 194 20.57 -5.11 3.61
N GLY A 195 20.55 -3.93 2.98
CA GLY A 195 20.25 -2.67 3.66
C GLY A 195 18.76 -2.52 4.02
N GLY A 196 18.46 -1.53 4.87
CA GLY A 196 17.08 -1.12 5.17
C GLY A 196 16.48 -1.69 6.46
N THR A 197 17.25 -2.42 7.25
CA THR A 197 16.85 -2.86 8.60
C THR A 197 17.26 -1.82 9.64
N SER A 198 16.34 -1.44 10.52
CA SER A 198 16.57 -0.51 11.62
C SER A 198 15.86 -1.00 12.87
N ASN A 199 16.44 -0.72 14.05
CA ASN A 199 15.75 -0.83 15.34
C ASN A 199 15.24 0.52 15.85
N THR A 200 15.47 1.59 15.08
CA THR A 200 15.12 2.96 15.42
C THR A 200 13.89 3.40 14.62
N MET A 201 12.93 3.96 15.33
CA MET A 201 11.73 4.57 14.76
C MET A 201 12.08 5.78 13.91
N ILE A 202 11.40 5.95 12.76
CA ILE A 202 11.34 7.26 12.12
C ILE A 202 10.50 8.16 13.02
N ASN A 203 11.05 9.29 13.43
CA ASN A 203 10.32 10.30 14.17
C ASN A 203 10.84 11.67 13.74
N LEU A 204 10.14 12.31 12.80
CA LEU A 204 10.50 13.65 12.36
C LEU A 204 9.63 14.66 13.08
N GLY A 205 10.27 15.60 13.78
CA GLY A 205 9.58 16.78 14.31
C GLY A 205 8.91 17.60 13.20
N GLN A 206 7.94 18.46 13.57
CA GLN A 206 7.16 19.27 12.62
C GLN A 206 8.01 20.15 11.68
N SER A 207 9.25 20.46 12.09
CA SER A 207 10.21 21.29 11.37
C SER A 207 11.33 20.51 10.67
N GLU A 208 11.41 19.18 10.87
CA GLU A 208 12.58 18.40 10.46
C GLU A 208 12.30 17.56 9.20
N ASN A 209 13.23 17.61 8.24
CA ASN A 209 13.18 16.83 6.99
C ASN A 209 14.30 15.76 6.94
N LYS A 210 14.88 15.39 8.08
CA LYS A 210 16.04 14.48 8.12
C LYS A 210 15.90 13.46 9.24
N PHE A 211 16.01 12.19 8.85
CA PHE A 211 16.25 11.08 9.78
C PHE A 211 17.58 11.34 10.48
N LEU A 212 17.55 11.59 11.79
CA LEU A 212 18.76 11.62 12.60
C LEU A 212 19.09 10.16 12.99
N PRO A 213 20.35 9.73 12.84
CA PRO A 213 20.77 8.37 13.19
C PRO A 213 20.57 8.05 14.68
#